data_AF-A0A7V0T581-F1
#
_entry.id   AF-A0A7V0T581-F1
#
_cell.length_a   1.000
_cell.length_b   1.000
_cell.length_c   1.000
_cell.angle_alpha   90.00
_cell.angle_beta   90.00
_cell.angle_gamma   90.00
#
_symmetry.space_group_name_H-M   'P 1'
#
loop_
_entity.id
_entity.type
_entity.pdbx_description
1 polymer ?
#
loop_
_entity_poly.entity_id
_entity_poly.type
_entity_poly.pdbx_seq_one_letter_code
_entity_poly.pdbx_strand_id
1 'polypeptide(L)'
;MADDRRLCDIVIPRTRLNELTYDCAGLAFWPGDCVEVRLRGRKARAVVVGLPVASGVKGIRPVERLVEPGLLDSALLRLADWLADYYCCHRGEALGAILPRGIGGYRTGERAPAGEPPAGPGFDVGLLPARSGRFEAVLRFLDEARERGGGILLLTEAELESRRGELRARFGDDLVEYHSRLGPTGMKRAWRDIRAGRGRVVAGTRSAVFAPLAAPAGIAVLDAHDPVFKEERHPRYHARDVAVVRARAARCPVLLADPLPAVETWHNVTTGQYRLIEP
;
A
#
# COMPACT_ATOMS: atom_id res chain seq x y z
N MET A 1 -4.80 -29.12 31.94
CA MET A 1 -3.78 -29.20 30.89
C MET A 1 -3.81 -27.87 30.17
N ALA A 2 -2.70 -27.12 30.18
CA ALA A 2 -2.62 -25.86 29.44
C ALA A 2 -2.81 -26.18 27.95
N ASP A 3 -3.72 -25.46 27.30
CA ASP A 3 -4.01 -25.62 25.89
C ASP A 3 -2.81 -25.05 25.11
N ASP A 4 -1.87 -25.91 24.68
CA ASP A 4 -0.66 -25.54 23.91
C ASP A 4 -0.98 -25.09 22.48
N ARG A 5 -2.20 -24.61 22.25
CA ARG A 5 -2.68 -24.15 20.95
C ARG A 5 -2.16 -22.75 20.70
N ARG A 6 -1.29 -22.64 19.70
CA ARG A 6 -0.90 -21.35 19.15
C ARG A 6 -2.06 -20.80 18.32
N LEU A 7 -2.50 -19.59 18.64
CA LEU A 7 -3.61 -18.93 17.95
C LEU A 7 -3.11 -17.89 16.94
N CYS A 8 -3.97 -17.57 15.98
CA CYS A 8 -3.77 -16.47 15.05
C CYS A 8 -5.07 -15.73 14.80
N ASP A 9 -4.97 -14.41 14.67
CA ASP A 9 -6.05 -13.58 14.16
C ASP A 9 -5.85 -13.40 12.66
N ILE A 10 -6.91 -13.65 11.92
CA ILE A 10 -6.94 -13.53 10.47
C ILE A 10 -8.03 -12.56 10.04
N VAL A 11 -7.81 -11.90 8.91
CA VAL A 11 -8.83 -11.08 8.25
C VAL A 11 -9.01 -11.58 6.83
N ILE A 12 -10.27 -11.78 6.42
CA ILE A 12 -10.62 -12.21 5.06
C ILE A 12 -10.89 -10.97 4.21
N PRO A 13 -10.05 -10.65 3.22
CA PRO A 13 -10.19 -9.40 2.49
C PRO A 13 -11.43 -9.37 1.60
N ARG A 14 -11.94 -8.17 1.34
CA ARG A 14 -13.19 -7.89 0.61
C ARG A 14 -14.43 -8.48 1.26
N THR A 15 -14.43 -8.51 2.59
CA THR A 15 -15.59 -8.90 3.40
C THR A 15 -15.86 -7.82 4.43
N ARG A 16 -17.10 -7.77 4.94
CA ARG A 16 -17.49 -6.92 6.07
C ARG A 16 -17.20 -7.59 7.41
N LEU A 17 -16.03 -8.23 7.50
CA LEU A 17 -15.56 -8.90 8.71
C LEU A 17 -14.29 -8.19 9.17
N ASN A 18 -14.14 -8.10 10.49
CA ASN A 18 -12.88 -7.72 11.12
C ASN A 18 -12.04 -8.98 11.34
N GLU A 19 -11.30 -9.06 12.45
CA GLU A 19 -10.55 -10.26 12.80
C GLU A 19 -11.45 -11.45 13.17
N LEU A 20 -10.97 -12.64 12.82
CA LEU A 20 -11.46 -13.91 13.30
C LEU A 20 -10.27 -14.69 13.88
N THR A 21 -10.45 -15.31 15.04
CA THR A 21 -9.41 -16.13 15.66
C THR A 21 -9.48 -17.58 15.16
N TYR A 22 -8.34 -18.11 14.76
CA TYR A 22 -8.12 -19.48 14.29
C TYR A 22 -6.96 -20.12 15.06
N ASP A 23 -6.91 -21.44 15.04
CA ASP A 23 -5.78 -22.24 15.55
C ASP A 23 -4.73 -22.37 14.44
N CYS A 24 -3.46 -22.11 14.76
CA CYS A 24 -2.34 -22.25 13.82
C CYS A 24 -2.14 -23.70 13.35
N ALA A 25 -2.68 -24.69 14.06
CA ALA A 25 -2.60 -26.11 13.74
C ALA A 25 -1.15 -26.61 13.55
N GLY A 26 -0.22 -26.09 14.36
CA GLY A 26 1.21 -26.41 14.28
C GLY A 26 1.96 -25.79 13.10
N LEU A 27 1.29 -25.00 12.25
CA LEU A 27 1.93 -24.34 11.11
C LEU A 27 2.75 -23.12 11.57
N ALA A 28 3.90 -22.91 10.91
CA ALA A 28 4.73 -21.75 11.11
C ALA A 28 4.40 -20.66 10.08
N PHE A 29 3.79 -19.57 10.56
CA PHE A 29 3.52 -18.37 9.79
C PHE A 29 3.52 -17.13 10.71
N TRP A 30 3.47 -15.94 10.12
CA TRP A 30 3.56 -14.65 10.80
C TRP A 30 2.52 -13.65 10.27
N PRO A 31 2.27 -12.55 10.99
CA PRO A 31 1.49 -11.45 10.45
C PRO A 31 2.02 -11.01 9.07
N GLY A 32 1.09 -10.84 8.14
CA GLY A 32 1.37 -10.53 6.74
C GLY A 32 1.31 -11.74 5.81
N ASP A 33 1.33 -12.96 6.34
CA ASP A 33 1.21 -14.18 5.55
C ASP A 33 -0.23 -14.42 5.09
N CYS A 34 -0.38 -14.99 3.90
CA CYS A 34 -1.65 -15.47 3.39
C CYS A 34 -1.86 -16.94 3.77
N VAL A 35 -2.99 -17.24 4.39
CA VAL A 35 -3.39 -18.60 4.77
C VAL A 35 -4.71 -19.00 4.12
N GLU A 36 -4.97 -20.29 4.05
CA GLU A 36 -6.26 -20.87 3.64
C GLU A 36 -7.00 -21.34 4.89
N VAL A 37 -8.27 -20.96 5.01
CA VAL A 37 -9.15 -21.30 6.14
C VAL A 37 -10.52 -21.73 5.63
N ARG A 38 -11.34 -22.32 6.52
CA ARG A 38 -12.78 -22.48 6.27
C ARG A 38 -13.61 -21.45 7.01
N LEU A 39 -14.44 -20.73 6.26
CA LEU A 39 -15.50 -19.88 6.78
C LEU A 39 -16.85 -20.44 6.34
N ARG A 40 -17.73 -20.77 7.29
CA ARG A 40 -19.07 -21.33 7.02
C ARG A 40 -19.05 -22.49 6.03
N GLY A 41 -18.07 -23.38 6.17
CA GLY A 41 -17.91 -24.58 5.33
C GLY A 41 -17.25 -24.36 3.97
N ARG A 42 -16.98 -23.12 3.55
CA ARG A 42 -16.31 -22.79 2.29
C ARG A 42 -14.85 -22.40 2.52
N LYS A 43 -13.98 -22.72 1.56
CA LYS A 43 -12.59 -22.26 1.56
C LYS A 43 -12.52 -20.75 1.36
N ALA A 44 -11.68 -20.09 2.13
CA ALA A 44 -11.39 -18.67 2.01
C ALA A 44 -9.88 -18.44 2.18
N ARG A 45 -9.37 -17.40 1.52
CA ARG A 45 -8.01 -16.92 1.74
C ARG A 45 -8.05 -15.74 2.70
N ALA A 46 -7.18 -15.76 3.69
CA ALA A 46 -7.10 -14.74 4.72
C ALA A 46 -5.67 -14.27 4.91
N VAL A 47 -5.51 -13.06 5.41
CA VAL A 47 -4.22 -12.53 5.85
C VAL A 47 -4.14 -12.70 7.35
N VAL A 48 -3.03 -13.23 7.85
CA VAL A 48 -2.72 -13.26 9.27
C VAL A 48 -2.38 -11.83 9.70
N VAL A 49 -3.07 -11.32 10.71
CA VAL A 49 -2.88 -9.95 11.23
C VAL A 49 -2.34 -9.92 12.64
N GLY A 50 -2.46 -11.02 13.39
CA GLY A 50 -2.03 -11.11 14.78
C GLY A 50 -1.77 -12.54 15.23
N LEU A 51 -1.04 -12.68 16.33
CA LEU A 51 -0.74 -13.95 17.00
C LEU A 51 -1.06 -13.80 18.50
N PRO A 52 -2.34 -13.83 18.88
CA PRO A 52 -2.74 -13.63 20.27
C PRO A 52 -2.29 -14.80 21.16
N VAL A 53 -2.04 -14.51 22.44
CA VAL A 53 -1.61 -15.51 23.44
C VAL A 53 -2.80 -16.35 23.93
N ALA A 54 -4.02 -15.81 23.90
CA ALA A 54 -5.24 -16.48 24.32
C ALA A 54 -6.45 -15.95 23.55
N SER A 55 -7.56 -16.70 23.57
CA SER A 55 -8.83 -16.27 23.02
C SER A 55 -9.99 -16.73 23.89
N GLY A 56 -10.98 -15.85 24.09
CA GLY A 56 -12.24 -16.17 24.76
C GLY A 56 -13.24 -16.88 23.83
N VAL A 57 -12.90 -17.10 22.56
CA VAL A 57 -13.80 -17.66 21.56
C VAL A 57 -13.84 -19.18 21.65
N LYS A 58 -15.04 -19.76 21.71
CA LYS A 58 -15.25 -21.22 21.65
C LYS A 58 -15.37 -21.70 20.21
N GLY A 59 -15.01 -22.96 19.95
CA GLY A 59 -15.16 -23.57 18.61
C GLY A 59 -14.17 -23.04 17.57
N ILE A 60 -12.96 -22.69 18.00
CA ILE A 60 -11.87 -22.23 17.14
C ILE A 60 -11.56 -23.32 16.10
N ARG A 61 -11.52 -22.92 14.84
CA ARG A 61 -11.20 -23.81 13.71
C ARG A 61 -9.71 -23.71 13.37
N PRO A 62 -9.11 -24.77 12.80
CA PRO A 62 -7.73 -24.71 12.36
C PRO A 62 -7.58 -23.95 11.04
N VAL A 63 -6.41 -23.34 10.86
CA VAL A 63 -5.89 -22.96 9.54
C VAL A 63 -5.62 -24.23 8.73
N GLU A 64 -6.03 -24.26 7.45
CA GLU A 64 -5.83 -25.44 6.60
C GLU A 64 -4.39 -25.52 6.05
N ARG A 65 -3.83 -24.38 5.63
CA ARG A 65 -2.44 -24.30 5.13
C ARG A 65 -1.95 -22.86 5.00
N LEU A 66 -0.63 -22.70 5.01
CA LEU A 66 0.05 -21.51 4.48
C LEU A 66 -0.09 -21.49 2.94
N VAL A 67 -0.54 -20.37 2.39
CA VAL A 67 -0.68 -20.16 0.93
C VAL A 67 0.50 -19.35 0.40
N GLU A 68 0.88 -18.29 1.11
CA GLU A 68 1.94 -17.40 0.66
C GLU A 68 2.56 -16.61 1.82
N PRO A 69 3.87 -16.77 2.07
CA PRO A 69 4.56 -16.01 3.10
C PRO A 69 4.82 -14.56 2.64
N GLY A 70 4.80 -13.62 3.59
CA GLY A 70 5.16 -12.22 3.36
C GLY A 70 4.30 -11.53 2.30
N LEU A 71 2.99 -11.85 2.24
CA LEU A 71 2.11 -11.22 1.26
C LEU A 71 2.02 -9.71 1.47
N LEU A 72 1.89 -9.30 2.75
CA LEU A 72 1.94 -7.91 3.20
C LEU A 72 3.08 -7.75 4.22
N ASP A 73 3.79 -6.64 4.14
CA ASP A 73 4.70 -6.23 5.20
C ASP A 73 3.94 -5.56 6.37
N SER A 74 4.67 -5.26 7.43
CA SER A 74 4.10 -4.60 8.62
C SER A 74 3.59 -3.19 8.34
N ALA A 75 4.14 -2.49 7.35
CA ALA A 75 3.73 -1.13 7.01
C ALA A 75 2.35 -1.12 6.33
N LEU A 76 2.12 -2.03 5.38
CA LEU A 76 0.83 -2.19 4.74
C LEU A 76 -0.23 -2.76 5.68
N LEU A 77 0.13 -3.61 6.64
CA LEU A 77 -0.79 -4.04 7.70
C LEU A 77 -1.25 -2.85 8.56
N ARG A 78 -0.30 -2.03 9.04
CA ARG A 78 -0.63 -0.81 9.80
C ARG A 78 -1.44 0.18 8.97
N LEU A 79 -1.17 0.29 7.67
CA LEU A 79 -1.95 1.12 6.76
C LEU A 79 -3.39 0.59 6.61
N ALA A 80 -3.58 -0.73 6.60
CA ALA A 80 -4.91 -1.33 6.57
C ALA A 80 -5.71 -1.01 7.84
N ASP A 81 -5.06 -1.06 9.00
CA ASP A 81 -5.68 -0.71 10.27
C ASP A 81 -6.06 0.77 10.31
N TRP A 82 -5.15 1.66 9.90
CA TRP A 82 -5.46 3.08 9.79
C TRP A 82 -6.62 3.37 8.82
N LEU A 83 -6.67 2.68 7.66
CA LEU A 83 -7.79 2.81 6.72
C LEU A 83 -9.12 2.38 7.34
N ALA A 84 -9.11 1.27 8.10
CA ALA A 84 -10.29 0.76 8.78
C ALA A 84 -10.81 1.78 9.80
N ASP A 85 -9.92 2.30 10.63
CA ASP A 85 -10.25 3.25 11.69
C ASP A 85 -10.68 4.62 11.14
N TYR A 86 -9.86 5.21 10.25
CA TYR A 86 -10.09 6.57 9.75
C TYR A 86 -11.31 6.67 8.83
N TYR A 87 -11.52 5.67 7.96
CA TYR A 87 -12.67 5.65 7.05
C TYR A 87 -13.86 4.84 7.60
N CYS A 88 -13.83 4.45 8.87
CA CYS A 88 -14.88 3.72 9.57
C CYS A 88 -15.40 2.52 8.76
N CYS A 89 -14.50 1.66 8.29
CA CYS A 89 -14.83 0.49 7.50
C CYS A 89 -14.29 -0.80 8.15
N HIS A 90 -14.74 -1.96 7.66
CA HIS A 90 -14.26 -3.22 8.20
C HIS A 90 -12.82 -3.48 7.76
N ARG A 91 -12.02 -4.14 8.60
CA ARG A 91 -10.62 -4.50 8.26
C ARG A 91 -10.55 -5.34 6.97
N GLY A 92 -11.56 -6.18 6.72
CA GLY A 92 -11.69 -6.92 5.47
C GLY A 92 -11.86 -6.02 4.24
N GLU A 93 -12.60 -4.92 4.34
CA GLU A 93 -12.77 -3.93 3.26
C GLU A 93 -11.46 -3.16 3.03
N ALA A 94 -10.79 -2.73 4.10
CA ALA A 94 -9.49 -2.06 4.05
C ALA A 94 -8.40 -2.93 3.38
N LEU A 95 -8.22 -4.18 3.83
CA LEU A 95 -7.32 -5.12 3.16
C LEU A 95 -7.75 -5.42 1.72
N GLY A 96 -9.05 -5.39 1.46
CA GLY A 96 -9.61 -5.56 0.12
C GLY A 96 -9.21 -4.46 -0.86
N ALA A 97 -9.02 -3.24 -0.36
CA ALA A 97 -8.54 -2.08 -1.12
C ALA A 97 -7.04 -2.13 -1.39
N ILE A 98 -6.25 -2.58 -0.41
CA ILE A 98 -4.79 -2.71 -0.53
C ILE A 98 -4.40 -3.83 -1.49
N LEU A 99 -5.04 -4.99 -1.36
CA LEU A 99 -4.63 -6.18 -2.10
C LEU A 99 -5.18 -6.15 -3.54
N PRO A 100 -4.44 -6.67 -4.53
CA PRO A 100 -4.99 -6.95 -5.84
C PRO A 100 -6.00 -8.11 -5.79
N ARG A 101 -6.92 -8.16 -6.77
CA ARG A 101 -7.91 -9.23 -6.86
C ARG A 101 -7.22 -10.58 -7.03
N GLY A 102 -7.74 -11.61 -6.35
CA GLY A 102 -7.17 -12.97 -6.39
C GLY A 102 -5.92 -13.13 -5.52
N ILE A 103 -6.02 -12.68 -4.27
CA ILE A 103 -5.04 -12.83 -3.16
C ILE A 103 -4.48 -14.24 -3.09
N GLY A 104 -3.18 -14.39 -2.85
CA GLY A 104 -2.50 -15.69 -2.70
C GLY A 104 -2.24 -16.38 -4.04
N GLY A 105 -1.04 -16.92 -4.20
CA GLY A 105 -0.57 -17.56 -5.44
C GLY A 105 0.38 -16.69 -6.26
N TYR A 106 0.92 -15.61 -5.66
CA TYR A 106 2.10 -14.94 -6.19
C TYR A 106 3.29 -15.84 -5.85
N ARG A 107 3.78 -16.64 -6.81
CA ARG A 107 4.97 -17.47 -6.62
C ARG A 107 6.18 -16.57 -6.35
N THR A 108 6.54 -16.37 -5.09
CA THR A 108 7.86 -15.91 -4.65
C THR A 108 8.28 -16.82 -3.54
N GLY A 109 9.40 -17.52 -3.73
CA GLY A 109 9.91 -18.52 -2.80
C GLY A 109 10.55 -17.95 -1.54
N GLU A 110 10.63 -16.62 -1.41
CA GLU A 110 11.41 -15.98 -0.35
C GLU A 110 10.63 -14.84 0.29
N ARG A 111 10.66 -14.81 1.62
CA ARG A 111 10.21 -13.70 2.44
C ARG A 111 11.15 -12.54 2.14
N ALA A 112 10.63 -11.43 1.61
CA ALA A 112 11.43 -10.22 1.54
C ALA A 112 11.90 -9.89 2.97
N PRO A 113 13.21 -9.63 3.20
CA PRO A 113 13.67 -9.28 4.52
C PRO A 113 12.86 -8.08 5.02
N ALA A 114 12.43 -8.14 6.28
CA ALA A 114 11.89 -6.99 6.98
C ALA A 114 13.05 -6.01 7.21
N GLY A 115 13.48 -5.34 6.14
CA GLY A 115 14.42 -4.24 6.24
C GLY A 115 13.70 -3.09 6.94
N GLU A 116 14.31 -2.54 7.98
CA GLU A 116 13.99 -1.16 8.33
C GLU A 116 14.23 -0.30 7.09
N PRO A 117 13.35 0.67 6.79
CA PRO A 117 13.66 1.67 5.79
C PRO A 117 15.07 2.20 6.08
N PRO A 118 15.95 2.32 5.07
CA PRO A 118 17.16 3.11 5.27
C PRO A 118 16.74 4.47 5.84
N ALA A 119 17.55 5.05 6.72
CA ALA A 119 17.23 6.34 7.35
C ALA A 119 16.88 7.36 6.25
N GLY A 120 15.58 7.59 6.07
CA GLY A 120 15.05 8.49 5.06
C GLY A 120 15.43 9.92 5.40
N PRO A 121 15.25 10.87 4.47
CA PRO A 121 15.55 12.28 4.72
C PRO A 121 14.61 12.93 5.76
N GLY A 122 13.77 12.14 6.42
CA GLY A 122 12.69 12.59 7.31
C GLY A 122 11.35 12.58 6.58
N PHE A 123 10.28 12.69 7.37
CA PHE A 123 8.94 12.92 6.84
C PHE A 123 8.74 14.44 6.67
N ASP A 124 8.48 14.87 5.44
CA ASP A 124 7.97 16.20 5.12
C ASP A 124 6.86 16.11 4.06
N VAL A 125 6.07 17.17 3.94
CA VAL A 125 5.08 17.30 2.87
C VAL A 125 5.34 18.64 2.18
N GLY A 126 5.77 18.57 0.93
CA GLY A 126 6.02 19.73 0.08
C GLY A 126 4.91 19.94 -0.93
N LEU A 127 4.41 21.19 -1.03
CA LEU A 127 3.49 21.61 -2.08
C LEU A 127 4.28 22.36 -3.16
N LEU A 128 4.26 21.86 -4.40
CA LEU A 128 4.80 22.55 -5.57
C LEU A 128 3.65 23.11 -6.43
N PRO A 129 3.35 24.43 -6.35
CA PRO A 129 2.26 25.05 -7.09
C PRO A 129 2.62 25.46 -8.53
N ALA A 130 3.80 25.06 -9.01
CA ALA A 130 4.30 25.46 -10.33
C ALA A 130 3.40 24.94 -11.47
N ARG A 131 3.06 25.82 -12.43
CA ARG A 131 2.30 25.43 -13.64
C ARG A 131 3.19 24.76 -14.67
N SER A 132 4.38 25.32 -14.90
CA SER A 132 5.40 24.80 -15.82
C SER A 132 6.49 24.04 -15.05
N GLY A 133 7.20 23.14 -15.75
CA GLY A 133 8.34 22.40 -15.16
C GLY A 133 7.98 21.40 -14.05
N ARG A 134 6.71 21.34 -13.63
CA ARG A 134 6.23 20.52 -12.52
C ARG A 134 6.51 19.03 -12.69
N PHE A 135 6.25 18.50 -13.89
CA PHE A 135 6.48 17.09 -14.14
C PHE A 135 7.97 16.74 -14.08
N GLU A 136 8.83 17.59 -14.62
CA GLU A 136 10.28 17.41 -14.51
C GLU A 136 10.76 17.47 -13.05
N ALA A 137 10.22 18.38 -12.23
CA ALA A 137 10.49 18.39 -10.80
C ALA A 137 10.05 17.09 -10.09
N VAL A 138 8.90 16.52 -10.49
CA VAL A 138 8.43 15.22 -10.02
C VAL A 138 9.38 14.09 -10.45
N LEU A 139 9.89 14.10 -11.68
CA LEU A 139 10.86 13.11 -12.15
C LEU A 139 12.16 13.16 -11.33
N ARG A 140 12.71 14.37 -11.11
CA ARG A 140 13.91 14.54 -10.26
C ARG A 140 13.69 14.04 -8.83
N PHE A 141 12.54 14.36 -8.25
CA PHE A 141 12.17 13.84 -6.93
C PHE A 141 12.13 12.30 -6.90
N LEU A 142 11.60 11.67 -7.94
CA LEU A 142 11.56 10.21 -8.05
C LEU A 142 12.94 9.60 -8.32
N ASP A 143 13.85 10.28 -9.01
CA ASP A 143 15.23 9.84 -9.16
C ASP A 143 15.92 9.74 -7.80
N GLU A 144 15.80 10.77 -6.96
CA GLU A 144 16.36 10.75 -5.60
C GLU A 144 15.75 9.63 -4.74
N ALA A 145 14.44 9.41 -4.86
CA ALA A 145 13.77 8.31 -4.16
C ALA A 145 14.25 6.94 -4.68
N ARG A 146 14.43 6.78 -5.99
CA ARG A 146 14.89 5.54 -6.63
C ARG A 146 16.24 5.06 -6.09
N GLU A 147 17.18 5.98 -5.88
CA GLU A 147 18.50 5.66 -5.35
C GLU A 147 18.48 5.24 -3.87
N ARG A 148 17.46 5.66 -3.10
CA ARG A 148 17.39 5.48 -1.64
C ARG A 148 16.46 4.36 -1.15
N GLY A 149 15.57 3.83 -1.99
CA GLY A 149 14.60 2.81 -1.57
C GLY A 149 13.39 2.64 -2.49
N GLY A 150 13.24 3.54 -3.44
CA GLY A 150 12.17 3.53 -4.45
C GLY A 150 11.17 4.66 -4.27
N GLY A 151 10.49 5.02 -5.35
CA GLY A 151 9.50 6.10 -5.40
C GLY A 151 8.12 5.60 -5.83
N ILE A 152 7.08 6.26 -5.34
CA ILE A 152 5.71 6.06 -5.84
C ILE A 152 5.23 7.36 -6.46
N LEU A 153 4.72 7.29 -7.69
CA LEU A 153 4.05 8.39 -8.38
C LEU A 153 2.56 8.06 -8.53
N LEU A 154 1.73 8.91 -7.94
CA LEU A 154 0.30 8.95 -8.18
C LEU A 154 0.00 10.02 -9.22
N LEU A 155 -0.72 9.64 -10.28
CA LEU A 155 -1.11 10.52 -11.37
C LEU A 155 -2.45 10.04 -11.94
N THR A 156 -3.15 10.91 -12.67
CA THR A 156 -4.42 10.54 -13.30
C THR A 156 -4.18 9.52 -14.42
N GLU A 157 -5.24 8.86 -14.86
CA GLU A 157 -5.15 7.91 -15.96
C GLU A 157 -4.76 8.60 -17.29
N ALA A 158 -5.23 9.83 -17.51
CA ALA A 158 -4.87 10.63 -18.66
C ALA A 158 -3.40 11.06 -18.62
N GLU A 159 -2.91 11.52 -17.45
CA GLU A 159 -1.50 11.87 -17.27
C GLU A 159 -0.59 10.65 -17.46
N LEU A 160 -0.96 9.49 -16.92
CA LEU A 160 -0.17 8.27 -17.09
C LEU A 160 -0.05 7.88 -18.56
N GLU A 161 -1.13 7.93 -19.32
CA GLU A 161 -1.10 7.62 -20.74
C GLU A 161 -0.26 8.64 -21.51
N SER A 162 -0.48 9.95 -21.27
CA SER A 162 0.23 11.01 -21.98
C SER A 162 1.72 11.04 -21.68
N ARG A 163 2.14 10.66 -20.47
CA ARG A 163 3.54 10.75 -20.01
C ARG A 163 4.25 9.40 -19.95
N ARG A 164 3.60 8.33 -20.42
CA ARG A 164 4.14 6.97 -20.46
C ARG A 164 5.51 6.92 -21.14
N GLY A 165 5.67 7.64 -22.25
CA GLY A 165 6.93 7.73 -22.99
C GLY A 165 8.06 8.36 -22.16
N GLU A 166 7.79 9.50 -21.51
CA GLU A 166 8.75 10.21 -20.66
C GLU A 166 9.15 9.36 -19.44
N LEU A 167 8.19 8.72 -18.77
CA LEU A 167 8.45 7.84 -17.63
C LEU A 167 9.33 6.64 -18.03
N ARG A 168 9.04 6.00 -19.17
CA ARG A 168 9.83 4.87 -19.67
C ARG A 168 11.24 5.31 -20.11
N ALA A 169 11.35 6.47 -20.74
CA ALA A 169 12.64 7.02 -21.13
C ALA A 169 13.51 7.36 -19.91
N ARG A 170 12.90 7.86 -18.82
CA ARG A 170 13.62 8.23 -17.59
C ARG A 170 14.03 7.02 -16.74
N PHE A 171 13.12 6.08 -16.54
CA PHE A 171 13.27 5.02 -15.54
C PHE A 171 13.49 3.62 -16.13
N GLY A 172 13.22 3.39 -17.42
CA GLY A 172 13.48 2.09 -18.07
C GLY A 172 12.88 0.91 -17.32
N ASP A 173 13.72 -0.09 -17.04
CA ASP A 173 13.35 -1.32 -16.31
C ASP A 173 13.05 -1.09 -14.82
N ASP A 174 13.40 0.07 -14.27
CA ASP A 174 13.05 0.44 -12.89
C ASP A 174 11.60 0.93 -12.77
N LEU A 175 10.88 1.14 -13.89
CA LEU A 175 9.47 1.55 -13.87
C LEU A 175 8.51 0.37 -13.81
N VAL A 176 7.61 0.37 -12.84
CA VAL A 176 6.46 -0.53 -12.81
C VAL A 176 5.17 0.29 -12.81
N GLU A 177 4.36 0.10 -13.84
CA GLU A 177 3.01 0.66 -13.88
C GLU A 177 2.08 -0.12 -12.94
N TYR A 178 1.24 0.58 -12.15
CA TYR A 178 0.32 -0.04 -11.19
C TYR A 178 -1.06 0.63 -11.18
N HIS A 179 -1.98 0.14 -12.00
CA HIS A 179 -3.31 0.71 -12.16
C HIS A 179 -4.35 -0.34 -12.60
N SER A 180 -5.63 -0.03 -12.37
CA SER A 180 -6.75 -0.95 -12.60
C SER A 180 -6.86 -1.50 -14.03
N ARG A 181 -6.49 -0.71 -15.07
CA ARG A 181 -6.52 -1.16 -16.48
C ARG A 181 -5.58 -2.33 -16.79
N LEU A 182 -4.59 -2.64 -15.95
CA LEU A 182 -3.74 -3.84 -16.12
C LEU A 182 -4.53 -5.15 -15.96
N GLY A 183 -5.74 -5.08 -15.43
CA GLY A 183 -6.55 -6.24 -15.09
C GLY A 183 -5.94 -7.08 -13.97
N PRO A 184 -6.63 -8.17 -13.55
CA PRO A 184 -6.16 -8.98 -12.43
C PRO A 184 -4.76 -9.56 -12.65
N THR A 185 -4.51 -10.17 -13.82
CA THR A 185 -3.22 -10.82 -14.10
C THR A 185 -2.05 -9.84 -14.13
N GLY A 186 -2.24 -8.66 -14.75
CA GLY A 186 -1.22 -7.62 -14.81
C GLY A 186 -0.94 -7.02 -13.43
N MET A 187 -1.98 -6.67 -12.66
CA MET A 187 -1.84 -6.20 -11.28
C MET A 187 -1.10 -7.22 -10.40
N LYS A 188 -1.37 -8.52 -10.60
CA LYS A 188 -0.66 -9.57 -9.85
C LYS A 188 0.81 -9.69 -10.23
N ARG A 189 1.15 -9.49 -11.51
CA ARG A 189 2.53 -9.45 -11.97
C ARG A 189 3.26 -8.26 -11.37
N ALA A 190 2.71 -7.06 -11.51
CA ALA A 190 3.27 -5.83 -10.95
C ALA A 190 3.48 -5.94 -9.44
N TRP A 191 2.50 -6.43 -8.69
CA TRP A 191 2.63 -6.69 -7.26
C TRP A 191 3.82 -7.59 -6.92
N ARG A 192 3.97 -8.70 -7.66
CA ARG A 192 5.06 -9.65 -7.46
C ARG A 192 6.43 -9.07 -7.84
N ASP A 193 6.50 -8.26 -8.88
CA ASP A 193 7.73 -7.65 -9.34
C ASP A 193 8.22 -6.62 -8.32
N ILE A 194 7.35 -5.70 -7.89
CA ILE A 194 7.65 -4.69 -6.88
C ILE A 194 8.12 -5.34 -5.57
N ARG A 195 7.40 -6.37 -5.10
CA ARG A 195 7.73 -7.08 -3.86
C ARG A 195 9.03 -7.88 -3.94
N ALA A 196 9.44 -8.27 -5.16
CA ALA A 196 10.73 -8.90 -5.42
C ALA A 196 11.85 -7.87 -5.66
N GLY A 197 11.61 -6.58 -5.45
CA GLY A 197 12.57 -5.50 -5.69
C GLY A 197 12.80 -5.18 -7.16
N ARG A 198 12.00 -5.73 -8.09
CA ARG A 198 12.02 -5.37 -9.50
C ARG A 198 11.14 -4.14 -9.69
N GLY A 199 11.73 -3.05 -10.19
CA GLY A 199 11.04 -1.79 -10.36
C GLY A 199 11.05 -0.94 -9.09
N ARG A 200 12.01 -0.01 -9.02
CA ARG A 200 12.14 0.92 -7.90
C ARG A 200 11.21 2.12 -8.00
N VAL A 201 10.64 2.39 -9.17
CA VAL A 201 9.69 3.49 -9.38
C VAL A 201 8.34 2.91 -9.77
N VAL A 202 7.34 3.12 -8.93
CA VAL A 202 5.96 2.69 -9.19
C VAL A 202 5.15 3.88 -9.67
N ALA A 203 4.61 3.84 -10.88
CA ALA A 203 3.73 4.89 -11.40
C ALA A 203 2.31 4.35 -11.61
N GLY A 204 1.29 5.07 -11.14
CA GLY A 204 -0.08 4.65 -11.37
C GLY A 204 -1.13 5.60 -10.84
N THR A 205 -2.37 5.14 -10.91
CA THR A 205 -3.52 5.89 -10.39
C THR A 205 -3.67 5.65 -8.88
N ARG A 206 -4.86 5.92 -8.31
CA ARG A 206 -5.18 5.73 -6.88
C ARG A 206 -4.56 4.48 -6.24
N SER A 207 -4.68 3.31 -6.89
CA SER A 207 -4.25 2.04 -6.31
C SER A 207 -2.74 1.91 -6.12
N ALA A 208 -1.92 2.70 -6.83
CA ALA A 208 -0.46 2.68 -6.69
C ALA A 208 0.00 3.08 -5.28
N VAL A 209 -0.82 3.81 -4.54
CA VAL A 209 -0.56 4.14 -3.12
C VAL A 209 -0.50 2.90 -2.23
N PHE A 210 -0.94 1.74 -2.71
CA PHE A 210 -0.88 0.44 -2.02
C PHE A 210 0.13 -0.54 -2.60
N ALA A 211 0.90 -0.13 -3.61
CA ALA A 211 1.94 -0.96 -4.20
C ALA A 211 2.88 -1.52 -3.11
N PRO A 212 3.36 -2.78 -3.20
CA PRO A 212 4.09 -3.46 -2.11
C PRO A 212 5.58 -3.09 -2.06
N LEU A 213 5.86 -1.79 -2.15
CA LEU A 213 7.18 -1.21 -1.93
C LEU A 213 7.37 -1.04 -0.42
N ALA A 214 8.20 -1.89 0.19
CA ALA A 214 8.30 -2.03 1.65
C ALA A 214 8.71 -0.74 2.38
N ALA A 215 9.56 0.07 1.75
CA ALA A 215 10.07 1.31 2.28
C ALA A 215 10.22 2.35 1.16
N PRO A 216 9.12 2.99 0.70
CA PRO A 216 9.24 4.07 -0.27
C PRO A 216 10.12 5.19 0.32
N ALA A 217 11.12 5.63 -0.44
CA ALA A 217 11.97 6.75 -0.08
C ALA A 217 11.41 8.10 -0.55
N GLY A 218 10.28 8.10 -1.28
CA GLY A 218 9.52 9.30 -1.61
C GLY A 218 8.19 8.95 -2.28
N ILE A 219 7.18 9.81 -2.10
CA ILE A 219 5.88 9.67 -2.77
C ILE A 219 5.52 11.00 -3.43
N ALA A 220 5.21 10.98 -4.72
CA ALA A 220 4.74 12.14 -5.46
C ALA A 220 3.28 11.97 -5.88
N VAL A 221 2.51 13.05 -5.84
CA VAL A 221 1.12 13.10 -6.31
C VAL A 221 1.01 14.27 -7.30
N LEU A 222 0.80 13.95 -8.57
CA LEU A 222 0.57 14.92 -9.63
C LEU A 222 -0.91 15.30 -9.69
N ASP A 223 -1.19 16.60 -9.69
CA ASP A 223 -2.54 17.18 -9.71
C ASP A 223 -3.40 16.69 -8.54
N ALA A 224 -2.86 16.80 -7.32
CA ALA A 224 -3.41 16.23 -6.09
C ALA A 224 -4.84 16.69 -5.73
N HIS A 225 -5.34 17.79 -6.31
CA HIS A 225 -6.71 18.29 -6.21
C HIS A 225 -7.72 17.47 -7.01
N ASP A 226 -7.26 16.66 -7.97
CA ASP A 226 -8.16 15.97 -8.89
C ASP A 226 -9.07 14.98 -8.11
N PRO A 227 -10.41 15.10 -8.24
CA PRO A 227 -11.36 14.25 -7.52
C PRO A 227 -11.22 12.76 -7.86
N VAL A 228 -10.55 12.40 -8.98
CA VAL A 228 -10.24 11.01 -9.33
C VAL A 228 -9.46 10.30 -8.24
N PHE A 229 -8.77 11.03 -7.34
CA PHE A 229 -8.04 10.45 -6.22
C PHE A 229 -8.95 9.99 -5.06
N LYS A 230 -10.23 10.39 -5.04
CA LYS A 230 -11.24 9.90 -4.10
C LYS A 230 -11.87 8.60 -4.60
N GLU A 231 -11.84 7.52 -3.81
CA GLU A 231 -12.61 6.30 -4.09
C GLU A 231 -14.06 6.47 -3.63
N GLU A 232 -14.99 6.09 -4.52
CA GLU A 232 -16.43 6.24 -4.30
C GLU A 232 -17.06 5.04 -3.60
N ARG A 233 -16.41 3.86 -3.67
CA ARG A 233 -16.86 2.63 -3.01
C ARG A 233 -16.20 2.46 -1.65
N HIS A 234 -16.79 1.65 -0.78
CA HIS A 234 -16.17 1.35 0.51
C HIS A 234 -14.88 0.50 0.36
N PRO A 235 -13.78 0.85 1.06
CA PRO A 235 -13.58 2.08 1.82
C PRO A 235 -13.39 3.32 0.93
N ARG A 236 -14.07 4.42 1.26
CA ARG A 236 -14.06 5.66 0.46
C ARG A 236 -12.82 6.50 0.73
N TYR A 237 -11.64 5.93 0.54
CA TYR A 237 -10.37 6.59 0.85
C TYR A 237 -10.02 7.67 -0.18
N HIS A 238 -9.17 8.62 0.22
CA HIS A 238 -8.57 9.60 -0.70
C HIS A 238 -7.08 9.29 -0.86
N ALA A 239 -6.63 8.97 -2.07
CA ALA A 239 -5.27 8.46 -2.29
C ALA A 239 -4.17 9.47 -1.88
N ARG A 240 -4.38 10.77 -2.03
CA ARG A 240 -3.50 11.83 -1.49
C ARG A 240 -3.27 11.69 0.02
N ASP A 241 -4.34 11.53 0.79
CA ASP A 241 -4.25 11.45 2.25
C ASP A 241 -3.56 10.13 2.67
N VAL A 242 -3.89 9.03 1.97
CA VAL A 242 -3.20 7.75 2.13
C VAL A 242 -1.71 7.89 1.82
N ALA A 243 -1.32 8.65 0.80
CA ALA A 243 0.07 8.90 0.45
C ALA A 243 0.82 9.61 1.58
N VAL A 244 0.21 10.65 2.17
CA VAL A 244 0.77 11.36 3.33
C VAL A 244 0.96 10.44 4.53
N VAL A 245 -0.05 9.63 4.87
CA VAL A 245 0.04 8.69 6.00
C VAL A 245 1.07 7.60 5.73
N ARG A 246 1.10 7.07 4.51
CA ARG A 246 2.08 6.06 4.10
C ARG A 246 3.51 6.61 4.18
N ALA A 247 3.74 7.82 3.69
CA ALA A 247 5.04 8.46 3.76
C ALA A 247 5.48 8.76 5.19
N ARG A 248 4.54 9.18 6.06
CA ARG A 248 4.81 9.35 7.50
C ARG A 248 5.24 8.05 8.16
N ALA A 249 4.58 6.94 7.84
CA ALA A 249 4.94 5.62 8.34
C ALA A 249 6.30 5.14 7.80
N ALA A 250 6.63 5.50 6.56
CA ALA A 250 7.90 5.19 5.90
C ALA A 250 9.03 6.18 6.23
N ARG A 251 8.74 7.29 6.93
CA ARG A 251 9.66 8.40 7.22
C ARG A 251 10.31 8.98 5.96
N CYS A 252 9.49 9.24 4.95
CA CYS A 252 9.94 9.76 3.67
C CYS A 252 9.13 11.00 3.24
N PRO A 253 9.66 11.80 2.29
CA PRO A 253 9.03 13.03 1.83
C PRO A 253 7.84 12.74 0.91
N VAL A 254 6.89 13.67 0.90
CA VAL A 254 5.77 13.71 -0.04
C VAL A 254 5.84 14.98 -0.88
N LEU A 255 5.80 14.83 -2.20
CA LEU A 255 5.66 15.94 -3.13
C LEU A 255 4.24 16.01 -3.68
N LEU A 256 3.46 16.99 -3.24
CA LEU A 256 2.18 17.35 -3.83
C LEU A 256 2.44 18.35 -4.96
N ALA A 257 2.46 17.85 -6.18
CA ALA A 257 2.72 18.65 -7.37
C ALA A 257 1.39 19.11 -7.96
N ASP A 258 0.94 20.30 -7.56
CA ASP A 258 -0.42 20.74 -7.83
C ASP A 258 -0.53 22.26 -8.02
N PRO A 259 -0.83 22.74 -9.23
CA PRO A 259 -0.95 24.18 -9.53
C PRO A 259 -2.25 24.81 -9.02
N LEU A 260 -3.22 23.99 -8.59
CA LEU A 260 -4.54 24.39 -8.10
C LEU A 260 -4.83 23.65 -6.79
N PRO A 261 -4.00 23.85 -5.75
CA PRO A 261 -4.07 23.05 -4.53
C PRO A 261 -5.45 23.15 -3.88
N ALA A 262 -5.94 22.01 -3.39
CA ALA A 262 -7.17 21.98 -2.60
C ALA A 262 -7.06 22.88 -1.36
N VAL A 263 -8.19 23.41 -0.89
CA VAL A 263 -8.25 24.38 0.22
C VAL A 263 -7.56 23.85 1.48
N GLU A 264 -7.78 22.58 1.81
CA GLU A 264 -7.13 21.91 2.94
C GLU A 264 -5.61 21.78 2.77
N THR A 265 -5.12 21.60 1.54
CA THR A 265 -3.68 21.54 1.26
C THR A 265 -3.06 22.92 1.43
N TRP A 266 -3.73 23.96 0.94
CA TRP A 266 -3.29 25.35 1.13
C TRP A 266 -3.32 25.75 2.61
N HIS A 267 -4.37 25.37 3.34
CA HIS A 267 -4.47 25.60 4.78
C HIS A 267 -3.32 24.94 5.56
N ASN A 268 -2.93 23.72 5.19
CA ASN A 268 -1.78 23.05 5.82
C ASN A 268 -0.45 23.78 5.54
N VAL A 269 -0.32 24.43 4.38
CA VAL A 269 0.85 25.29 4.10
C VAL A 269 0.82 26.55 4.97
N THR A 270 -0.30 27.26 5.04
CA THR A 270 -0.40 28.52 5.79
C THR A 270 -0.28 28.32 7.31
N THR A 271 -0.60 27.13 7.82
CA THR A 271 -0.42 26.74 9.22
C THR A 271 0.92 26.07 9.51
N GLY A 272 1.82 25.99 8.51
CA GLY A 272 3.17 25.44 8.66
C GLY A 272 3.24 23.91 8.80
N GLN A 273 2.13 23.18 8.59
CA GLN A 273 2.13 21.72 8.57
C GLN A 273 2.81 21.18 7.30
N TYR A 274 2.58 21.85 6.16
CA TYR A 274 3.21 21.55 4.86
C TYR A 274 4.15 22.69 4.46
N ARG A 275 5.19 22.36 3.71
CA ARG A 275 6.17 23.31 3.18
C ARG A 275 5.78 23.73 1.75
N LEU A 276 5.77 25.03 1.48
CA LEU A 276 5.68 25.51 0.10
C LEU A 276 7.03 25.32 -0.59
N ILE A 277 7.05 24.72 -1.77
CA ILE A 277 8.26 24.56 -2.59
C ILE A 277 8.25 25.64 -3.66
N GLU A 278 9.31 26.44 -3.68
CA GLU A 278 9.54 27.43 -4.73
C GLU A 278 10.03 26.71 -6.02
N PRO A 279 9.57 27.15 -7.21
CA PRO A 279 9.91 26.53 -8.49
C PRO A 279 11.41 26.56 -8.83
#